data_AF-A0A2A9FQ05-F1
#
_entry.id   AF-A0A2A9FQ05-F1
#
_cell.length_a   1.000
_cell.length_b   1.000
_cell.length_c   1.000
_cell.angle_alpha   90.00
_cell.angle_beta   90.00
_cell.angle_gamma   90.00
#
_symmetry.space_group_name_H-M   'P 1'
#
loop_
_entity.id
_entity.type
_entity.pdbx_description
1 polymer ?
#
loop_
_entity_poly.entity_id
_entity_poly.type
_entity_poly.pdbx_seq_one_letter_code
_entity_poly.pdbx_strand_id
1 'polypeptide(L)' 'MNVECPTCRKTVKWTDANPERPFCSHRCKLIDLGAWANEEYRVPAQNVSSEDLDQLDQLEDDTRH' A
#
# COMPACT_ATOMS: atom_id res chain seq x y z
N MET A 1 15.80 3.88 -15.69
CA MET A 1 14.55 4.19 -14.99
C MET A 1 14.90 4.69 -13.59
N ASN A 2 14.22 5.73 -13.11
CA ASN A 2 14.38 6.25 -11.75
C ASN A 2 13.03 6.14 -11.02
N VAL A 3 13.07 5.97 -9.71
CA VAL A 3 11.89 5.93 -8.84
C VAL A 3 12.11 6.83 -7.63
N GLU A 4 11.04 7.32 -7.02
CA GLU A 4 11.12 8.04 -5.75
C GLU A 4 11.11 7.06 -4.58
N CYS A 5 12.00 7.28 -3.61
CA CYS A 5 11.95 6.57 -2.34
C CYS A 5 10.62 6.91 -1.62
N PRO A 6 9.77 5.92 -1.29
CA PRO A 6 8.48 6.17 -0.65
C PRO A 6 8.60 6.89 0.70
N THR A 7 9.68 6.63 1.43
CA THR A 7 9.90 7.16 2.79
C THR A 7 10.35 8.62 2.81
N CYS A 8 11.25 9.02 1.90
CA CYS A 8 11.92 10.32 1.97
C CYS A 8 11.90 11.11 0.66
N ARG A 9 11.21 10.59 -0.36
CA ARG A 9 11.05 11.18 -1.70
C ARG A 9 12.33 11.37 -2.52
N LYS A 10 13.48 10.93 -2.03
CA LYS A 10 14.72 10.98 -2.82
C LYS A 10 14.59 10.15 -4.09
N THR A 11 14.87 10.74 -5.25
CA THR A 11 14.96 10.01 -6.53
C THR A 11 16.16 9.08 -6.53
N VAL A 12 15.94 7.81 -6.85
CA VAL A 12 16.99 6.79 -6.97
C VAL A 12 16.90 6.03 -8.28
N LYS A 13 18.05 5.61 -8.78
CA LYS A 13 18.14 4.82 -10.02
C LYS A 13 17.66 3.40 -9.75
N TRP A 14 16.81 2.87 -10.63
CA TRP A 14 16.37 1.48 -10.60
C TRP A 14 17.45 0.59 -11.23
N THR A 15 18.38 0.09 -10.42
CA THR A 15 19.51 -0.77 -10.87
C THR A 15 19.88 -1.79 -9.81
N ASP A 16 20.31 -2.98 -10.22
CA ASP A 16 20.75 -4.08 -9.33
C ASP A 16 21.75 -3.70 -8.23
N ALA A 17 22.58 -2.69 -8.48
CA ALA A 17 23.51 -2.15 -7.50
C ALA A 17 22.85 -1.54 -6.24
N ASN A 18 21.55 -1.18 -6.26
CA ASN A 18 20.84 -0.73 -5.07
C ASN A 18 19.96 -1.87 -4.51
N PRO A 19 20.43 -2.71 -3.56
CA PRO A 19 19.65 -3.85 -3.07
C PRO A 19 18.37 -3.43 -2.30
N GLU A 20 18.26 -2.16 -1.92
CA GLU A 20 17.16 -1.64 -1.11
C GLU A 20 16.03 -1.02 -1.94
N ARG A 21 16.03 -1.19 -3.27
CA ARG A 21 14.94 -0.70 -4.14
C ARG A 21 13.56 -1.16 -3.61
N PRO A 22 12.52 -0.30 -3.61
CA PRO A 22 12.48 1.05 -4.18
C PRO A 22 13.07 2.15 -3.27
N PHE A 23 13.57 1.81 -2.09
CA PHE A 23 14.11 2.75 -1.11
C PHE A 23 15.52 3.23 -1.48
N CYS A 24 15.89 4.40 -0.95
CA CYS A 24 17.23 4.94 -1.15
C CYS A 24 18.29 4.38 -0.19
N SER A 25 17.87 3.70 0.87
CA SER A 25 18.76 3.10 1.87
C SER A 25 18.01 2.10 2.75
N HIS A 26 18.78 1.25 3.43
CA HIS A 26 18.27 0.30 4.43
C HIS A 26 17.45 0.99 5.53
N ARG A 27 17.90 2.18 5.98
CA ARG A 27 17.18 2.99 6.96
C ARG A 27 15.77 3.36 6.48
N CYS A 28 15.60 3.75 5.22
CA CYS A 28 14.28 4.12 4.71
C CYS A 28 13.34 2.91 4.65
N LYS A 29 13.86 1.75 4.23
CA LYS A 29 13.11 0.48 4.25
C LYS A 29 12.62 0.12 5.65
N LEU A 30 13.46 0.27 6.68
CA LEU A 30 13.08 -0.02 8.07
C LEU A 30 12.04 0.96 8.62
N ILE A 31 12.12 2.25 8.25
CA ILE A 31 11.12 3.24 8.65
C ILE A 31 9.76 2.90 8.04
N ASP A 32 9.72 2.58 6.75
CA ASP A 32 8.49 2.17 6.05
C ASP A 32 7.88 0.94 6.71
N LEU A 33 8.70 -0.09 6.99
CA LEU A 33 8.26 -1.27 7.73
C LEU A 33 7.72 -0.93 9.13
N GLY A 34 8.35 0.01 9.84
CA GLY A 34 7.88 0.51 11.13
C GLY A 34 6.51 1.18 11.04
N ALA A 35 6.29 2.03 10.03
CA ALA A 35 5.01 2.69 9.80
C ALA A 35 3.88 1.67 9.50
N TRP A 36 4.19 0.59 8.79
CA TRP A 36 3.25 -0.54 8.64
C TRP A 36 2.95 -1.22 9.97
N ALA A 37 3.99 -1.56 10.75
CA ALA A 37 3.84 -2.23 12.04
C ALA A 37 3.06 -1.38 13.06
N ASN A 38 3.16 -0.05 12.95
CA ASN A 38 2.48 0.90 13.83
C ASN A 38 1.08 1.32 13.33
N GLU A 39 0.56 0.72 12.24
CA GLU A 39 -0.73 1.08 11.64
C GLU A 39 -0.84 2.58 11.27
N GLU A 40 0.28 3.19 10.86
CA GLU A 40 0.32 4.57 10.39
C GLU A 40 -0.23 4.69 8.95
N TYR A 41 -0.06 3.63 8.15
CA TYR A 41 -0.73 3.53 6.85
C TYR A 41 -2.17 3.08 7.03
N ARG A 42 -3.11 3.89 6.54
CA ARG A 42 -4.54 3.60 6.59
C ARG A 42 -5.18 3.90 5.25
N VAL A 43 -6.08 3.02 4.83
CA VAL A 43 -6.98 3.29 3.72
C VAL A 43 -8.24 3.90 4.32
N PRO A 44 -8.66 5.10 3.89
CA PRO A 44 -9.92 5.68 4.33
C PRO A 44 -11.08 4.74 4.03
N ALA A 45 -11.95 4.51 5.01
CA ALA A 45 -13.19 3.82 4.76
C ALA A 45 -14.03 4.66 3.79
N GLN A 46 -14.56 4.02 2.75
CA GLN A 46 -15.61 4.62 1.95
C GLN A 46 -16.90 4.59 2.77
N ASN A 47 -17.67 5.67 2.73
CA ASN A 47 -19.02 5.66 3.27
C ASN A 47 -19.87 4.80 2.34
N VAL A 48 -19.96 3.51 2.66
CA VAL A 48 -20.87 2.57 2.00
C VAL A 48 -22.27 2.80 2.56
N SER A 49 -23.24 2.97 1.66
CA SER A 49 -24.64 3.04 2.07
C SER A 49 -25.14 1.65 2.45
N SER A 50 -26.24 1.56 3.21
CA SER A 50 -26.90 0.27 3.47
C SER A 50 -27.32 -0.42 2.18
N GLU A 51 -27.72 0.36 1.17
CA GLU A 51 -28.14 -0.14 -0.13
C GLU A 51 -26.97 -0.75 -0.93
N ASP A 52 -25.75 -0.21 -0.76
CA ASP A 52 -24.53 -0.78 -1.36
C ASP A 52 -24.14 -2.10 -0.68
N LEU A 53 -24.31 -2.19 0.63
CA LEU A 53 -24.05 -3.42 1.39
C LEU A 53 -25.03 -4.54 1.01
N ASP A 54 -26.32 -4.22 0.91
CA ASP A 54 -27.36 -5.18 0.51
C ASP A 54 -27.12 -5.73 -0.91
N GLN A 55 -26.54 -4.92 -1.80
CA GLN A 55 -26.16 -5.34 -3.16
C GLN A 55 -24.93 -6.28 -3.16
N LEU A 56 -23.94 -6.01 -2.31
CA LEU A 56 -22.76 -6.88 -2.18
C LEU A 56 -23.15 -8.27 -1.67
N ASP A 57 -24.02 -8.34 -0.65
CA ASP A 57 -24.49 -9.62 -0.09
C ASP A 57 -25.24 -10.45 -1.14
N GLN A 58 -26.09 -9.82 -1.96
CA GLN A 58 -26.81 -10.50 -3.05
C GLN A 58 -25.85 -11.04 -4.12
N LEU A 59 -24.81 -10.29 -4.47
CA LEU A 59 -23.80 -10.72 -5.45
C LEU A 59 -22.97 -11.90 -4.93
N GLU A 60 -22.67 -11.93 -3.63
CA GLU A 60 -21.95 -13.03 -2.99
C GLU A 60 -22.80 -14.33 -2.96
N ASP A 61 -24.09 -14.22 -2.66
CA ASP A 61 -25.01 -15.37 -2.67
C ASP A 61 -25.21 -15.92 -4.08
N ASP A 62 -25.30 -15.06 -5.10
CA ASP A 62 -25.44 -15.45 -6.50
C ASP A 62 -24.17 -16.11 -7.07
N THR A 63 -22.98 -15.72 -6.62
CA THR A 63 -21.71 -16.33 -7.05
C THR A 63 -21.39 -17.64 -6.35
N ARG A 64 -22.06 -17.92 -5.23
CA ARG A 64 -21.88 -19.14 -4.44
C ARG A 64 -22.77 -20.30 -4.90
N HIS A 65 -23.82 -20.02 -5.67
CA HIS A 65 -24.69 -21.01 -6.33
C HIS A 65 -24.21 -21.33 -7.76
#